data_AF-A0A820NFQ1-F1
#
_entry.id   AF-A0A820NFQ1-F1
#
_cell.length_a   1.000
_cell.length_b   1.000
_cell.length_c   1.000
_cell.angle_alpha   90.00
_cell.angle_beta   90.00
_cell.angle_gamma   90.00
#
_symmetry.space_group_name_H-M   'P 1'
#
loop_
_entity.id
_entity.type
_entity.pdbx_description
1 polymer ?
#
loop_
_entity_poly.entity_id
_entity_poly.type
_entity_poly.pdbx_seq_one_letter_code
_entity_poly.pdbx_strand_id
1 'polypeptide(L)'
;MAIVVERGVTESIDDLVREAEALKSRLEEERAKFNDMELTTVAEKLDPLPPFGTKSRRILKGHQGKVLALDFPLTISIDNMNLNLHMS
;
A
#
# COMPACT_ATOMS: atom_id res chain seq x y z
N MET A 1 -15.44 29.11 18.84
CA MET A 1 -15.65 29.18 17.38
C MET A 1 -16.28 27.85 16.98
N ALA A 2 -17.60 27.81 16.95
CA ALA A 2 -18.34 26.58 16.64
C ALA A 2 -18.30 26.36 15.13
N ILE A 3 -17.94 25.15 14.70
CA ILE A 3 -18.10 24.72 13.32
C ILE A 3 -19.61 24.61 13.11
N VAL A 4 -20.18 25.60 12.42
CA VAL A 4 -21.55 25.54 11.94
C VAL A 4 -21.55 24.55 10.79
N VAL A 5 -21.94 23.31 11.06
CA VAL A 5 -22.40 22.40 10.01
C VAL A 5 -23.79 22.89 9.62
N GLU A 6 -23.86 23.82 8.67
CA GLU A 6 -25.12 24.10 7.99
C GLU A 6 -25.54 22.81 7.30
N ARG A 7 -26.50 22.09 7.90
CA ARG A 7 -27.23 21.02 7.23
C ARG A 7 -28.19 21.70 6.27
N GLY A 8 -27.67 22.10 5.10
CA GLY A 8 -28.49 22.45 3.95
C GLY A 8 -29.43 21.29 3.65
N VAL A 9 -30.70 21.64 3.38
CA VAL A 9 -31.83 20.85 2.84
C VAL A 9 -31.64 19.33 2.91
N THR A 10 -32.54 18.62 3.60
CA THR A 10 -32.56 17.15 3.65
C THR A 10 -32.47 16.52 2.24
N GLU A 11 -31.25 16.26 1.78
CA GLU A 11 -31.00 15.54 0.54
C GLU A 11 -31.55 14.14 0.71
N SER A 12 -32.34 13.70 -0.27
CA SER A 12 -32.83 12.33 -0.24
C SER A 12 -31.66 11.37 -0.48
N ILE A 13 -31.81 10.11 -0.05
CA ILE A 13 -30.82 9.08 -0.34
C ILE A 13 -30.54 9.01 -1.85
N ASP A 14 -31.56 9.25 -2.68
CA ASP A 14 -31.44 9.25 -4.13
C ASP A 14 -30.58 10.40 -4.66
N ASP A 15 -30.65 11.58 -4.04
CA ASP A 15 -29.82 12.73 -4.40
C ASP A 15 -28.35 12.47 -4.09
N LEU A 16 -28.06 11.90 -2.92
CA LEU A 16 -26.72 11.50 -2.50
C LEU A 16 -26.13 10.40 -3.39
N VAL A 17 -26.94 9.42 -3.79
CA VAL A 17 -26.51 8.34 -4.70
C VAL A 17 -26.15 8.93 -6.06
N ARG A 18 -26.97 9.83 -6.62
CA ARG A 18 -26.68 10.49 -7.89
C ARG A 18 -25.41 11.32 -7.83
N GLU A 19 -25.21 12.07 -6.75
CA GLU A 19 -23.99 12.85 -6.57
C GLU A 19 -22.76 11.93 -6.46
N ALA A 20 -22.84 10.84 -5.71
CA ALA A 20 -21.75 9.87 -5.60
C ALA A 20 -21.39 9.23 -6.95
N GLU A 21 -22.40 8.89 -7.77
CA GLU A 21 -22.19 8.37 -9.12
C GLU A 21 -21.56 9.43 -10.05
N ALA A 22 -22.03 10.67 -9.99
CA ALA A 22 -21.45 11.78 -10.76
C ALA A 22 -20.00 12.06 -10.37
N LEU A 23 -19.69 12.08 -9.08
CA LEU A 23 -18.33 12.25 -8.56
C LEU A 23 -17.42 11.09 -8.97
N LYS A 24 -17.92 9.85 -8.95
CA LYS A 24 -17.19 8.67 -9.42
C LYS A 24 -16.86 8.78 -10.91
N SER A 25 -17.83 9.13 -11.76
CA SER A 25 -17.60 9.30 -13.20
C SER A 25 -16.55 10.38 -13.47
N ARG A 26 -16.69 11.54 -12.80
CA ARG A 26 -15.73 12.63 -12.94
C ARG A 26 -14.32 12.23 -12.51
N LEU A 27 -14.19 11.44 -11.44
CA LEU A 27 -12.90 10.92 -10.99
C LEU A 27 -12.28 9.95 -12.00
N GLU A 28 -13.09 9.07 -12.60
CA GLU A 28 -12.64 8.13 -13.63
C GLU A 28 -12.17 8.89 -14.89
N GLU A 29 -12.89 9.92 -15.31
CA GLU A 29 -12.50 10.81 -16.42
C GLU A 29 -11.18 11.53 -16.14
N GLU A 30 -11.00 12.13 -14.96
CA GLU A 30 -9.73 12.79 -14.60
C GLU A 30 -8.57 11.80 -14.50
N ARG A 31 -8.79 10.59 -14.00
CA ARG A 31 -7.76 9.53 -13.99
C ARG A 31 -7.35 9.12 -15.41
N ALA A 32 -8.31 9.03 -16.33
CA ALA A 32 -8.05 8.66 -17.72
C ALA A 32 -7.17 9.69 -18.44
N LYS A 33 -7.25 10.98 -18.09
CA LYS A 33 -6.44 12.05 -18.73
C LYS A 33 -4.93 11.91 -18.53
N PHE A 34 -4.49 11.20 -17.50
CA PHE A 34 -3.06 11.04 -17.17
C PHE A 34 -2.55 9.60 -17.34
N ASN A 35 -3.43 8.66 -17.71
CA ASN A 35 -3.11 7.24 -17.91
C ASN A 35 -2.85 6.95 -19.40
N ASP A 36 -1.86 7.62 -19.99
CA ASP A 36 -1.57 7.53 -21.44
C ASP A 36 -1.01 6.17 -21.87
N MET A 37 -0.28 5.49 -20.98
CA MET A 37 0.40 4.23 -21.27
C MET A 37 0.53 3.36 -20.02
N GLU A 38 0.48 2.04 -20.23
CA GLU A 38 0.75 1.06 -19.18
C GLU A 38 2.23 1.09 -18.75
N LEU A 39 2.48 0.86 -17.45
CA LEU A 39 3.84 0.82 -16.89
C LEU A 39 4.71 -0.22 -17.60
N THR A 40 4.13 -1.34 -18.01
CA THR A 40 4.81 -2.41 -18.75
C THR A 40 5.39 -1.91 -20.08
N THR A 41 4.65 -1.08 -20.80
CA THR A 41 5.09 -0.50 -22.09
C THR A 41 6.27 0.44 -21.91
N VAL A 42 6.33 1.17 -20.78
CA VAL A 42 7.49 2.00 -20.44
C VAL A 42 8.68 1.14 -20.02
N ALA A 43 8.42 0.07 -19.28
CA ALA A 43 9.45 -0.85 -18.77
C ALA A 43 10.15 -1.66 -19.89
N GLU A 44 9.54 -1.81 -21.08
CA GLU A 44 10.19 -2.42 -22.26
C GLU A 44 11.48 -1.72 -22.70
N LYS A 45 11.66 -0.45 -22.31
CA LYS A 45 12.88 0.32 -22.59
C LYS A 45 14.03 -0.01 -21.64
N LEU A 46 13.76 -0.75 -20.57
CA LEU A 46 14.75 -1.13 -19.57
C LEU A 46 15.38 -2.48 -19.95
N ASP A 47 16.66 -2.63 -19.62
CA ASP A 47 17.33 -3.92 -19.76
C ASP A 47 16.75 -4.94 -18.75
N PRO A 48 16.52 -6.19 -19.18
CA PRO A 48 16.04 -7.23 -18.29
C PRO A 48 17.06 -7.53 -17.20
N LEU A 49 16.57 -7.78 -15.98
CA LEU A 49 17.44 -8.18 -14.88
C LEU A 49 18.05 -9.57 -15.16
N PRO A 50 19.35 -9.75 -14.88
CA PRO A 50 19.98 -11.06 -15.01
C PRO A 50 19.39 -12.04 -13.99
N PRO A 51 19.46 -13.35 -14.25
CA PRO A 51 19.07 -14.36 -13.26
C PRO A 51 19.87 -14.18 -11.97
N PHE A 52 19.18 -14.10 -10.83
CA PHE A 52 19.83 -14.01 -9.52
C PHE A 52 19.56 -15.26 -8.68
N GLY A 53 20.62 -15.82 -8.11
CA GLY A 53 20.57 -17.05 -7.31
C GLY A 53 20.46 -16.75 -5.82
N THR A 54 19.25 -16.51 -5.31
CA THR A 54 19.05 -16.30 -3.87
C THR A 54 19.18 -17.61 -3.10
N LYS A 55 20.02 -17.62 -2.05
CA LYS A 55 20.18 -18.73 -1.12
C LYS A 55 19.77 -18.29 0.29
N SER A 56 19.13 -19.17 1.05
CA SER A 56 18.89 -18.93 2.47
C SER A 56 20.22 -18.87 3.21
N ARG A 57 20.46 -17.77 3.94
CA ARG A 57 21.70 -17.54 4.71
C ARG A 57 21.52 -17.80 6.21
N ARG A 58 20.27 -17.76 6.69
CA ARG A 58 19.92 -17.91 8.11
C ARG A 58 18.60 -18.63 8.26
N ILE A 59 18.49 -19.46 9.29
CA ILE A 59 17.24 -20.12 9.69
C ILE A 59 16.96 -19.69 11.12
N LEU A 60 15.92 -18.86 11.31
CA LEU A 60 15.50 -18.40 12.62
C LEU A 60 14.56 -19.43 13.23
N LYS A 61 14.97 -20.07 14.33
CA LYS A 61 14.19 -21.06 15.08
C LYS A 61 13.83 -20.49 16.46
N GLY A 62 12.75 -20.99 17.06
CA GLY A 62 12.38 -20.65 18.45
C GLY A 62 10.88 -20.51 18.70
N HIS A 63 10.07 -20.35 17.66
CA HIS A 63 8.61 -20.31 17.79
C HIS A 63 8.00 -21.72 17.87
N GLN A 64 7.05 -21.91 18.78
CA GLN A 64 6.26 -23.16 18.93
C GLN A 64 4.98 -23.16 18.06
N GLY A 65 4.73 -22.09 17.31
CA GLY A 65 3.57 -21.93 16.44
C GLY A 65 3.92 -21.17 15.16
N LYS A 66 2.90 -20.79 14.38
CA LYS A 66 3.10 -20.03 13.14
C LYS A 66 3.57 -18.61 13.46
N VAL A 67 4.59 -18.14 12.76
CA VAL A 67 4.99 -16.73 12.78
C VAL A 67 3.99 -15.94 11.92
N LEU A 68 3.34 -14.92 12.49
CA LEU A 68 2.27 -14.17 11.84
C LEU A 68 2.71 -12.82 11.26
N ALA A 69 3.81 -12.26 11.77
CA ALA A 69 4.38 -11.01 11.30
C ALA A 69 5.89 -10.96 11.61
N LEU A 70 6.62 -10.18 10.81
CA LEU A 70 8.02 -9.83 11.01
C LEU A 70 8.18 -8.38 10.56
N ASP A 71 8.93 -7.59 11.33
CA ASP A 71 9.32 -6.23 10.97
C ASP A 71 10.85 -6.10 11.01
N PHE A 72 11.41 -5.31 10.09
CA PHE A 72 12.84 -5.08 10.01
C PHE A 72 13.16 -3.70 10.63
N PRO A 73 13.89 -3.64 11.76
CA PRO A 73 14.31 -2.36 12.30
C PRO A 73 15.29 -1.62 11.37
N LEU A 74 15.19 -0.29 11.36
CA LEU A 74 15.98 0.63 10.52
C LEU A 74 17.51 0.57 10.77
N THR A 75 17.94 0.06 11.93
CA THR A 75 19.35 0.09 12.39
C THR A 75 19.99 -1.30 12.49
N ILE A 76 19.57 -2.25 11.68
CA ILE A 76 20.25 -3.55 11.63
C ILE A 76 21.62 -3.36 10.94
N SER A 77 22.69 -3.26 11.73
CA SER A 77 24.02 -3.67 11.26
C SER A 77 23.95 -5.16 10.93
N ILE A 78 24.12 -5.48 9.65
CA ILE A 78 24.01 -6.83 9.07
C ILE A 78 24.96 -7.83 9.76
N ASP A 79 26.00 -7.32 10.42
CA ASP A 79 27.04 -8.09 11.11
C ASP A 79 26.66 -8.54 12.53
N ASN A 80 25.62 -7.97 13.17
CA ASN A 80 25.29 -8.26 14.57
C ASN A 80 23.78 -8.27 14.85
N MET A 81 23.04 -9.18 14.19
CA MET A 81 21.66 -9.49 14.63
C MET A 81 21.70 -10.42 15.85
N ASN A 82 21.97 -9.87 17.03
CA ASN A 82 21.52 -10.47 18.28
C ASN A 82 20.08 -9.99 18.53
N LEU A 83 19.12 -10.69 17.94
CA LEU A 83 17.69 -10.51 18.24
C LEU A 83 17.42 -11.09 19.63
N ASN A 84 17.72 -10.32 20.67
CA ASN A 84 17.13 -10.55 21.98
C ASN A 84 15.65 -10.16 21.89
N LEU A 85 14.81 -11.12 21.50
CA LEU A 85 13.38 -11.06 21.78
C LEU A 85 13.22 -11.13 23.31
N HIS A 86 13.20 -9.97 23.96
CA HIS A 86 12.62 -9.86 25.30
C HIS A 86 11.13 -10.15 25.14
N MET A 87 10.72 -11.34 25.57
CA MET A 87 9.32 -11.60 25.86
C MET A 87 8.95 -10.80 27.12
N SER A 88 8.02 -9.86 26.97
CA SER A 88 7.20 -9.33 28.06
C SER A 88 5.76 -9.33 27.59
#